data_AF-A0A8H9M2R7-F1
#
_entry.id   AF-A0A8H9M2R7-F1
#
_cell.length_a   1.000
_cell.length_b   1.000
_cell.length_c   1.000
_cell.angle_alpha   90.00
_cell.angle_beta   90.00
_cell.angle_gamma   90.00
#
_symmetry.space_group_name_H-M   'P 1'
#
loop_
_entity.id
_entity.type
_entity.pdbx_description
1 polymer ?
#
loop_
_entity_poly.entity_id
_entity_poly.type
_entity_poly.pdbx_seq_one_letter_code
_entity_poly.pdbx_strand_id
1 'polypeptide(L)'
;MLIWVYSVVIIICLITFRSVPVVVCIIVPLIVTSVLSQALMAFVGIGVKVATLPVIALGVGIGVDYGIYIFSKIKEGLAMKKSLYMSYLYTLNQTGKAVGFTGVTLAICVATWAFSPIKFQSDMGLLLTFMFVFNMIGALTLIPSLAWLLRIGKSQSES
;
A
#
# COMPACT_ATOMS: atom_id res chain seq x y z
N MET A 1 -13.85 14.37 -1.03
CA MET A 1 -13.96 12.90 -1.24
C MET A 1 -12.71 12.17 -0.73
N LEU A 2 -11.51 12.47 -1.23
CA LEU A 2 -10.27 11.79 -0.78
C LEU A 2 -10.02 11.87 0.73
N ILE A 3 -10.27 13.04 1.35
CA ILE A 3 -10.16 13.20 2.80
C ILE A 3 -11.01 12.16 3.55
N TRP A 4 -12.24 11.91 3.11
CA TRP A 4 -13.11 10.90 3.72
C TRP A 4 -12.56 9.47 3.58
N VAL A 5 -12.01 9.13 2.41
CA VAL A 5 -11.39 7.81 2.19
C VAL A 5 -10.22 7.62 3.15
N TYR A 6 -9.30 8.58 3.21
CA TYR A 6 -8.15 8.51 4.12
C TYR A 6 -8.59 8.54 5.59
N SER A 7 -9.59 9.32 5.97
CA SER A 7 -10.12 9.33 7.33
C SER A 7 -10.66 7.95 7.73
N VAL A 8 -11.46 7.31 6.88
CA VAL A 8 -11.99 5.96 7.14
C VAL A 8 -10.86 4.94 7.26
N VAL A 9 -9.88 4.97 6.34
CA VAL A 9 -8.71 4.08 6.39
C VAL A 9 -7.91 4.29 7.68
N ILE A 10 -7.63 5.54 8.05
CA ILE A 10 -6.90 5.88 9.28
C ILE A 10 -7.65 5.37 10.50
N ILE A 11 -8.97 5.58 10.57
CA ILE A 11 -9.80 5.11 11.69
C ILE A 11 -9.75 3.58 11.77
N ILE A 12 -9.93 2.87 10.67
CA ILE A 12 -9.89 1.39 10.64
C ILE A 12 -8.50 0.89 11.05
N CYS A 13 -7.42 1.45 10.50
CA CYS A 13 -6.06 1.08 10.89
C CYS A 13 -5.79 1.37 12.38
N LEU A 14 -6.32 2.48 12.91
CA LEU A 14 -6.18 2.85 14.32
C LEU A 14 -6.95 1.88 15.23
N ILE A 15 -8.15 1.46 14.83
CA ILE A 15 -8.93 0.44 15.55
C ILE A 15 -8.19 -0.91 15.54
N THR A 16 -7.65 -1.33 14.39
CA THR A 16 -6.97 -2.62 14.22
C THR A 16 -5.64 -2.71 14.97
N PHE A 17 -4.79 -1.69 14.85
CA PHE A 17 -3.44 -1.74 15.41
C PHE A 17 -3.28 -1.02 16.74
N ARG A 18 -4.22 -0.12 17.10
CA ARG A 18 -4.19 0.70 18.32
C ARG A 18 -2.85 1.42 18.55
N SER A 19 -2.16 1.78 17.46
CA SER A 19 -0.82 2.36 17.52
C SER A 19 -0.61 3.36 16.38
N VAL A 20 -0.43 4.63 16.74
CA VAL A 20 -0.25 5.73 15.77
C VAL A 20 0.99 5.53 14.89
N PRO A 21 2.17 5.12 15.40
CA PRO A 21 3.33 4.84 14.55
C PRO A 21 3.06 3.80 13.46
N VAL A 22 2.26 2.78 13.77
CA VAL A 22 1.87 1.73 12.82
C VAL A 22 0.99 2.28 11.72
N VAL A 23 -0.01 3.09 12.08
CA VAL A 23 -0.89 3.73 11.12
C VAL A 23 -0.08 4.62 10.17
N VAL A 24 0.88 5.39 10.69
CA VAL A 24 1.77 6.22 9.86
C VAL A 24 2.60 5.36 8.89
N CYS A 25 3.16 4.23 9.33
CA CYS A 25 3.89 3.30 8.44
C CYS A 25 3.06 2.81 7.26
N ILE A 26 1.75 2.59 7.46
CA ILE A 26 0.85 2.08 6.41
C ILE A 26 0.38 3.21 5.49
N ILE A 27 0.05 4.37 6.07
CA ILE A 27 -0.53 5.51 5.35
C ILE A 27 0.50 6.25 4.49
N VAL A 28 1.75 6.40 4.96
CA VAL A 28 2.76 7.17 4.22
C VAL A 28 3.02 6.61 2.82
N PRO A 29 3.26 5.29 2.62
CA PRO A 29 3.39 4.71 1.29
C PRO A 29 2.18 4.99 0.39
N LEU A 30 0.97 4.95 0.94
CA LEU A 30 -0.28 5.17 0.19
C LEU A 30 -0.46 6.60 -0.28
N ILE A 31 -0.03 7.56 0.54
CA ILE A 31 -0.01 8.96 0.15
C ILE A 31 1.00 9.16 -0.98
N VAL A 32 2.20 8.58 -0.85
CA VAL A 32 3.24 8.66 -1.88
C VAL A 32 2.75 8.11 -3.22
N THR A 33 2.15 6.92 -3.23
CA THR A 33 1.62 6.32 -4.47
C THR A 33 0.45 7.10 -5.06
N SER A 34 -0.40 7.69 -4.22
CA SER A 34 -1.53 8.51 -4.68
C SER A 34 -1.08 9.86 -5.26
N VAL A 35 -0.01 10.45 -4.71
CA VAL A 35 0.62 11.65 -5.27
C VAL A 35 1.31 11.30 -6.59
N LEU A 36 2.03 10.19 -6.66
CA LEU A 36 2.66 9.71 -7.90
C LEU A 36 1.62 9.41 -8.99
N SER A 37 0.47 8.82 -8.62
CA SER A 37 -0.64 8.60 -9.56
C SER A 37 -1.23 9.91 -10.08
N GLN A 38 -1.35 10.93 -9.24
CA GLN A 38 -1.76 12.27 -9.67
C GLN A 38 -0.73 12.94 -10.59
N ALA A 39 0.56 12.78 -10.31
CA ALA A 39 1.62 13.24 -11.19
C ALA A 39 1.58 12.53 -12.55
N LEU A 40 1.32 11.22 -12.57
CA LEU A 40 1.14 10.45 -13.81
C LEU A 40 -0.07 10.96 -14.60
N MET A 41 -1.21 11.21 -13.93
CA MET A 41 -2.39 11.80 -14.56
C MET A 41 -2.06 13.14 -15.23
N ALA A 42 -1.34 14.02 -14.54
CA ALA A 42 -0.90 15.30 -15.09
C ALA A 42 0.03 15.14 -16.29
N PHE A 43 0.96 14.18 -16.24
CA PHE A 43 1.91 13.91 -17.32
C PHE A 43 1.26 13.33 -18.58
N VAL A 44 0.31 12.40 -18.41
CA VAL A 44 -0.41 11.75 -19.51
C VAL A 44 -1.55 12.65 -20.05
N GLY A 45 -1.81 13.81 -19.41
CA GLY A 45 -2.88 14.73 -19.81
C GLY A 45 -4.29 14.23 -19.43
N ILE A 46 -4.38 13.24 -18.54
CA ILE A 46 -5.65 12.76 -18.00
C ILE A 46 -6.06 13.76 -16.90
N GLY A 47 -6.95 14.69 -17.25
CA GLY A 47 -7.49 15.63 -16.26
C GLY A 47 -8.15 14.88 -15.08
N VAL A 48 -8.02 15.44 -13.87
CA VAL A 48 -8.72 14.92 -12.68
C VAL A 48 -10.22 15.09 -12.89
N LYS A 49 -10.88 14.01 -13.31
CA LYS A 49 -12.31 13.97 -13.64
C LYS A 49 -13.04 13.13 -12.61
N VAL A 50 -14.37 13.27 -12.56
CA VAL A 50 -15.25 12.40 -11.75
C VAL A 50 -14.98 10.91 -12.04
N ALA A 51 -14.59 10.63 -13.28
CA ALA A 51 -14.14 9.35 -13.80
C ALA A 51 -12.93 8.71 -13.06
N THR A 52 -11.95 9.49 -12.59
CA THR A 52 -10.72 8.94 -11.97
C THR A 52 -10.81 8.85 -10.44
N LEU A 53 -11.86 9.41 -9.83
CA LEU A 53 -12.08 9.34 -8.38
C LEU A 53 -12.28 7.89 -7.86
N PRO A 54 -13.09 7.03 -8.52
CA PRO A 54 -13.24 5.64 -8.10
C PRO A 54 -11.93 4.86 -8.19
N VAL A 55 -11.07 5.18 -9.18
CA VAL A 55 -9.76 4.56 -9.34
C VAL A 55 -8.87 4.82 -8.13
N ILE A 56 -8.80 6.08 -7.68
CA ILE A 56 -7.98 6.43 -6.51
C ILE A 56 -8.53 5.75 -5.26
N ALA A 57 -9.85 5.76 -5.07
CA ALA A 57 -10.48 5.09 -3.92
C ALA A 57 -10.19 3.58 -3.89
N LEU A 58 -10.31 2.91 -5.05
CA LEU A 58 -10.03 1.49 -5.20
C LEU A 58 -8.53 1.17 -5.05
N GLY A 59 -7.67 1.99 -5.64
CA GLY A 59 -6.22 1.88 -5.51
C GLY A 59 -5.75 2.06 -4.07
N VAL A 60 -6.30 3.03 -3.33
CA VAL A 60 -6.02 3.22 -1.91
C VAL A 60 -6.53 2.03 -1.09
N GLY A 61 -7.76 1.56 -1.33
CA GLY A 61 -8.33 0.41 -0.62
C GLY A 61 -7.48 -0.84 -0.73
N ILE A 62 -7.05 -1.20 -1.94
CA ILE A 62 -6.17 -2.36 -2.17
C ILE A 62 -4.77 -2.12 -1.62
N GLY A 63 -4.23 -0.90 -1.76
CA GLY A 63 -2.91 -0.58 -1.24
C GLY A 63 -2.82 -0.70 0.28
N VAL A 64 -3.88 -0.29 0.99
CA VAL A 64 -3.97 -0.42 2.45
C VAL A 64 -3.87 -1.88 2.86
N ASP A 65 -4.57 -2.77 2.14
CA ASP A 65 -4.58 -4.20 2.45
C ASP A 65 -3.16 -4.79 2.42
N TYR A 66 -2.36 -4.47 1.40
CA TYR A 66 -0.95 -4.87 1.35
C TYR A 66 -0.16 -4.41 2.58
N GLY A 67 -0.39 -3.16 3.00
CA GLY A 67 0.31 -2.61 4.15
C GLY A 67 -0.10 -3.23 5.48
N ILE A 68 -1.40 -3.47 5.67
CA ILE A 68 -1.94 -4.19 6.83
C ILE A 68 -1.38 -5.61 6.88
N TYR A 69 -1.36 -6.32 5.75
CA TYR A 69 -0.94 -7.72 5.69
C TYR A 69 0.56 -7.89 5.98
N ILE A 70 1.41 -7.06 5.37
CA ILE A 70 2.86 -7.04 5.66
C ILE A 70 3.12 -6.64 7.11
N PHE A 71 2.50 -5.57 7.60
CA PHE A 71 2.76 -5.11 8.96
C PHE A 71 2.27 -6.12 10.01
N SER A 72 1.12 -6.76 9.79
CA SER A 72 0.59 -7.82 10.68
C SER A 72 1.61 -8.95 10.86
N LYS A 73 2.27 -9.37 9.77
CA LYS A 73 3.31 -10.41 9.83
C LYS A 73 4.62 -9.93 10.46
N ILE A 74 5.00 -8.67 10.26
CA ILE A 74 6.13 -8.08 10.99
C ILE A 74 5.84 -8.11 12.51
N LYS A 75 4.62 -7.76 12.91
CA LYS A 75 4.18 -7.78 14.32
C LYS A 75 4.20 -9.20 14.89
N GLU A 76 3.77 -10.20 14.12
CA GLU A 76 3.89 -11.62 14.52
C GLU A 76 5.36 -12.03 14.71
N GLY A 77 6.25 -11.62 13.79
CA GLY A 77 7.69 -11.83 13.94
C GLY A 77 8.26 -11.19 15.22
N LEU A 78 7.87 -9.95 15.52
CA LEU A 78 8.28 -9.25 16.74
C LEU A 78 7.73 -9.95 18.00
N ALA A 79 6.50 -10.48 17.96
CA ALA A 79 5.92 -11.25 19.07
C ALA A 79 6.69 -12.56 19.33
N MET A 80 7.33 -13.13 18.31
CA MET A 80 8.27 -14.27 18.44
C MET A 80 9.66 -13.87 18.97
N LYS A 81 9.82 -12.66 19.53
CA LYS A 81 11.11 -12.10 20.01
C LYS A 81 12.21 -12.04 18.94
N LYS A 82 11.85 -12.01 17.66
CA LYS A 82 12.82 -11.80 16.58
C LYS A 82 13.18 -10.32 16.50
N SER A 83 14.43 -10.03 16.13
CA SER A 83 14.83 -8.65 15.80
C SER A 83 14.01 -8.13 14.63
N LEU A 84 13.86 -6.80 14.50
CA LEU A 84 13.08 -6.17 13.43
C LEU A 84 13.52 -6.64 12.04
N TYR A 85 14.83 -6.80 11.84
CA TYR A 85 15.40 -7.37 10.62
C TYR A 85 14.97 -8.82 10.37
N MET A 86 15.04 -9.67 11.39
CA MET A 86 14.63 -11.07 11.28
C MET A 86 13.11 -11.22 11.08
N SER A 87 12.31 -10.34 11.70
CA SER A 87 10.86 -10.26 11.51
C SER A 87 10.50 -9.83 10.08
N TYR A 88 11.29 -8.93 9.49
CA TYR A 88 11.13 -8.55 8.09
C TYR A 88 11.47 -9.70 7.14
N LEU A 89 12.61 -10.37 7.31
CA LEU A 89 12.96 -11.55 6.52
C LEU A 89 11.93 -12.68 6.64
N TYR A 90 11.44 -12.91 7.86
CA TYR A 90 10.35 -13.84 8.11
C TYR A 90 9.07 -13.47 7.34
N THR A 91 8.71 -12.17 7.36
CA THR A 91 7.54 -11.65 6.64
C THR A 91 7.68 -11.81 5.14
N LEU A 92 8.86 -11.52 4.57
CA LEU A 92 9.09 -11.68 3.13
C LEU A 92 8.96 -13.13 2.68
N ASN A 93 9.51 -14.07 3.47
CA ASN A 93 9.47 -15.50 3.13
C ASN A 93 8.06 -16.09 3.21
N GLN A 94 7.26 -15.69 4.20
CA GLN A 94 5.91 -16.22 4.39
C GLN A 94 4.87 -15.50 3.53
N THR A 95 4.91 -14.17 3.53
CA THR A 95 3.78 -13.34 3.10
C THR A 95 4.16 -12.35 2.01
N GLY A 96 5.43 -11.94 1.94
CA GLY A 96 5.93 -11.06 0.87
C GLY A 96 5.70 -11.65 -0.52
N LYS A 97 5.90 -12.97 -0.68
CA LYS A 97 5.60 -13.67 -1.95
C LYS A 97 4.11 -13.63 -2.31
N ALA A 98 3.23 -13.78 -1.32
CA ALA A 98 1.78 -13.74 -1.53
C ALA A 98 1.32 -12.34 -1.96
N VAL A 99 1.80 -11.30 -1.27
CA VAL A 99 1.51 -9.88 -1.63
C VAL A 99 2.08 -9.52 -3.00
N GLY A 100 3.30 -9.99 -3.30
CA GLY A 100 3.91 -9.81 -4.61
C GLY A 100 3.11 -10.47 -5.73
N PHE A 101 2.69 -11.71 -5.50
CA PHE A 101 1.88 -12.46 -6.47
C PHE A 101 0.53 -11.78 -6.73
N THR A 102 -0.22 -11.43 -5.68
CA THR A 102 -1.53 -10.77 -5.83
C THR A 102 -1.40 -9.40 -6.50
N GLY A 103 -0.39 -8.62 -6.14
CA GLY A 103 -0.11 -7.32 -6.76
C GLY A 103 0.17 -7.45 -8.26
N VAL A 104 1.03 -8.39 -8.66
CA VAL A 104 1.34 -8.63 -10.08
C VAL A 104 0.12 -9.15 -10.84
N THR A 105 -0.62 -10.11 -10.28
CA THR A 105 -1.81 -10.67 -10.93
C THR A 105 -2.88 -9.60 -11.16
N LEU A 106 -3.15 -8.76 -10.15
CA LEU A 106 -4.12 -7.65 -10.29
C LEU A 106 -3.64 -6.60 -11.29
N ALA A 107 -2.34 -6.26 -11.26
CA ALA A 107 -1.76 -5.32 -12.20
C ALA A 107 -1.88 -5.79 -13.66
N ILE A 108 -1.59 -7.08 -13.93
CA ILE A 108 -1.74 -7.67 -15.27
C ILE A 108 -3.20 -7.71 -15.69
N CYS A 109 -4.09 -8.14 -14.79
CA CYS A 109 -5.53 -8.23 -15.07
C CYS A 109 -6.08 -6.87 -15.53
N VAL A 110 -5.79 -5.80 -14.79
CA VAL A 110 -6.28 -4.46 -15.13
C VAL A 110 -5.47 -3.81 -16.24
N ALA A 111 -4.21 -4.19 -16.45
CA ALA A 111 -3.41 -3.69 -17.59
C ALA A 111 -4.05 -4.05 -18.94
N THR A 112 -4.79 -5.17 -19.01
CA THR A 112 -5.53 -5.53 -20.24
C THR A 112 -6.55 -4.46 -20.66
N TRP A 113 -7.04 -3.64 -19.71
CA TRP A 113 -8.00 -2.57 -19.99
C TRP A 113 -7.39 -1.44 -20.81
N ALA A 114 -6.06 -1.27 -20.78
CA ALA A 114 -5.37 -0.27 -21.60
C ALA A 114 -5.59 -0.49 -23.11
N PHE A 115 -5.87 -1.73 -23.54
CA PHE A 115 -6.19 -2.06 -24.94
C PHE A 115 -7.64 -1.80 -25.32
N SER A 116 -8.49 -1.36 -24.38
CA SER A 116 -9.89 -1.09 -24.67
C SER A 116 -10.05 0.11 -25.61
N PRO A 117 -10.95 0.05 -26.61
CA PRO A 117 -11.29 1.21 -27.45
C PRO A 117 -11.99 2.32 -26.66
N ILE A 118 -12.49 2.03 -25.46
CA ILE A 118 -13.13 3.02 -24.59
C ILE A 118 -12.04 3.76 -23.81
N LYS A 119 -11.78 5.02 -24.17
CA LYS A 119 -10.78 5.89 -23.50
C LYS A 119 -10.88 5.88 -21.98
N PHE A 120 -12.10 5.96 -21.44
CA PHE A 120 -12.32 5.91 -20.00
C PHE A 120 -11.77 4.62 -19.37
N GLN A 121 -12.02 3.47 -20.00
CA GLN A 121 -11.54 2.18 -19.51
C GLN A 121 -10.02 2.06 -19.67
N SER A 122 -9.46 2.57 -20.78
CA SER A 122 -8.02 2.57 -21.03
C SER A 122 -7.25 3.42 -20.00
N ASP A 123 -7.73 4.64 -19.73
CA ASP A 123 -7.17 5.55 -18.72
C ASP A 123 -7.22 4.93 -17.31
N MET A 124 -8.37 4.35 -16.93
CA MET A 124 -8.50 3.64 -15.65
C MET A 124 -7.55 2.46 -15.54
N GLY A 125 -7.39 1.70 -16.63
CA GLY A 125 -6.47 0.56 -16.70
C GLY A 125 -5.04 0.96 -16.36
N LEU A 126 -4.54 1.99 -17.04
CA LEU A 126 -3.18 2.51 -16.83
C LEU A 126 -2.97 2.98 -15.38
N LEU A 127 -3.91 3.76 -14.84
CA LEU A 127 -3.81 4.31 -13.50
C LEU A 127 -3.86 3.23 -12.41
N LEU A 128 -4.76 2.26 -12.53
CA LEU A 128 -4.88 1.16 -11.58
C LEU A 128 -3.65 0.25 -11.61
N THR A 129 -3.16 -0.11 -12.79
CA THR A 129 -1.92 -0.89 -12.92
C THR A 129 -0.75 -0.18 -12.24
N PHE A 130 -0.61 1.13 -12.47
CA PHE A 130 0.42 1.93 -11.79
C PHE A 130 0.25 1.90 -10.27
N MET A 131 -0.96 2.16 -9.77
CA MET A 131 -1.23 2.18 -8.33
C MET A 131 -0.98 0.83 -7.67
N PHE A 132 -1.38 -0.29 -8.27
CA PHE A 132 -1.17 -1.62 -7.70
C PHE A 132 0.31 -1.98 -7.61
N VAL A 133 1.08 -1.73 -8.68
CA VAL A 133 2.52 -1.99 -8.70
C VAL A 133 3.24 -1.15 -7.66
N PHE A 134 2.97 0.16 -7.63
CA PHE A 134 3.64 1.05 -6.68
C PHE A 134 3.18 0.82 -5.25
N ASN A 135 1.92 0.46 -5.00
CA ASN A 135 1.44 0.10 -3.66
C ASN A 135 2.09 -1.19 -3.17
N MET A 136 2.23 -2.20 -4.02
CA MET A 136 2.94 -3.43 -3.70
C MET A 136 4.40 -3.14 -3.36
N ILE A 137 5.11 -2.37 -4.19
CA ILE A 137 6.49 -1.96 -3.94
C ILE A 137 6.59 -1.18 -2.62
N GLY A 138 5.71 -0.19 -2.42
CA GLY A 138 5.66 0.60 -1.19
C GLY A 138 5.41 -0.26 0.05
N ALA A 139 4.51 -1.23 -0.03
CA ALA A 139 4.23 -2.14 1.08
C ALA A 139 5.43 -3.04 1.40
N LEU A 140 6.12 -3.57 0.40
CA LEU A 140 7.27 -4.46 0.59
C LEU A 140 8.53 -3.72 1.05
N THR A 141 8.71 -2.45 0.64
CA THR A 141 9.96 -1.71 0.85
C THR A 141 9.83 -0.57 1.86
N LEU A 142 8.84 0.31 1.72
CA LEU A 142 8.73 1.50 2.57
C LEU A 142 8.23 1.16 3.98
N ILE A 143 7.30 0.22 4.12
CA ILE A 143 6.78 -0.18 5.44
C ILE A 143 7.89 -0.68 6.38
N PRO A 144 8.76 -1.64 6.02
CA PRO A 144 9.83 -2.08 6.91
C PRO A 144 10.85 -0.97 7.20
N SER A 145 11.16 -0.12 6.21
CA SER A 145 12.05 1.03 6.40
C SER A 145 11.46 2.05 7.39
N LEU A 146 10.16 2.35 7.28
CA LEU A 146 9.45 3.24 8.21
C LEU A 146 9.31 2.60 9.59
N ALA A 147 9.06 1.30 9.67
CA ALA A 147 8.97 0.59 10.95
C ALA A 147 10.31 0.62 11.70
N TRP A 148 11.43 0.50 10.98
CA TRP A 148 12.77 0.68 11.53
C TRP A 148 13.02 2.13 11.99
N LEU A 149 12.67 3.11 11.15
CA LEU A 149 12.83 4.54 11.46
C LEU A 149 12.04 4.95 12.72
N LEU A 150 10.80 4.48 12.84
CA LEU A 150 9.91 4.75 13.97
C LEU A 150 10.19 3.83 15.18
N ARG A 151 11.26 3.01 15.15
CA ARG A 151 11.70 2.13 16.23
C ARG A 151 10.59 1.21 16.77
N ILE A 152 9.71 0.74 15.89
CA ILE A 152 8.58 -0.12 16.24
C ILE A 152 9.14 -1.47 16.72
N GLY A 153 8.99 -1.77 18.02
CA GLY A 153 9.52 -3.01 18.63
C GLY A 153 10.83 -2.86 19.41
N LYS A 154 11.35 -1.63 19.59
CA LYS A 154 12.58 -1.41 20.36
C LYS A 154 12.43 -1.52 21.89
N SER A 155 11.22 -1.79 22.41
CA SER A 155 10.93 -1.79 23.85
C SER A 155 11.23 -3.10 24.59
N GLN A 156 11.83 -4.12 23.97
CA GLN A 156 12.04 -5.43 24.62
C GLN A 156 13.48 -5.98 24.57
N SER A 157 14.48 -5.20 24.11
CA SER A 157 15.89 -5.67 24.10
C SER A 157 16.81 -4.96 25.11
N GLU A 158 16.25 -4.24 26.09
CA GLU A 158 17.03 -3.49 27.10
C GLU A 158 16.67 -3.89 28.55
N SER A 159 16.22 -5.14 28.78
CA SER A 159 16.10 -5.72 30.12
C SER A 159 16.89 -7.00 30.24
#